data_AF-A0A1E3H294-F1
#
_entry.id   AF-A0A1E3H294-F1
#
_cell.length_a   1.000
_cell.length_b   1.000
_cell.length_c   1.000
_cell.angle_alpha   90.00
_cell.angle_beta   90.00
_cell.angle_gamma   90.00
#
_symmetry.space_group_name_H-M   'P 1'
#
loop_
_entity.id
_entity.type
_entity.pdbx_description
1 polymer ?
#
loop_
_entity_poly.entity_id
_entity_poly.type
_entity_poly.pdbx_seq_one_letter_code
_entity_poly.pdbx_strand_id
1 'polypeptide(L)'
;MLQPGNTLQLTWRARLESHLGMFTAELVTARAARLIDSRSGVLALQTLAAHLRYLAERDPHPALYETGRVILDHLDEETSAARLMVRFEMALLDELGFGLDLSKCASTGRRDDLVYVSPKSGRAVSREAGAPWADRMLPLPAFLLQGGEAGTDDVLAGFDLTGHFLVRHLAEPRAVPLSPARDQFLRQFRAANARSG
;
A
#
# COMPACT_ATOMS: atom_id res chain seq x y z
N MET A 1 17.04 -13.81 15.55
CA MET A 1 15.62 -14.25 15.59
C MET A 1 14.66 -13.08 15.39
N LEU A 2 14.74 -12.02 16.22
CA LEU A 2 13.98 -10.78 16.03
C LEU A 2 14.60 -9.96 14.89
N GLN A 3 14.10 -10.16 13.68
CA GLN A 3 14.54 -9.42 12.50
C GLN A 3 13.29 -8.89 11.78
N PRO A 4 13.32 -7.65 11.26
CA PRO A 4 12.24 -7.11 10.45
C PRO A 4 11.86 -8.06 9.30
N GLY A 5 10.56 -8.23 9.06
CA GLY A 5 10.01 -9.12 8.04
C GLY A 5 9.69 -10.55 8.49
N ASN A 6 10.19 -10.99 9.66
CA ASN A 6 9.80 -12.27 10.23
C ASN A 6 8.39 -12.21 10.82
N THR A 7 7.67 -13.34 10.79
CA THR A 7 6.44 -13.53 11.57
C THR A 7 6.81 -14.13 12.93
N LEU A 8 6.32 -13.52 13.99
CA LEU A 8 6.55 -13.95 15.36
C LEU A 8 5.21 -14.21 16.05
N GLN A 9 5.16 -15.22 16.90
CA GLN A 9 4.14 -15.35 17.92
C GLN A 9 4.67 -14.69 19.19
N LEU A 10 3.92 -13.73 19.72
CA LEU A 10 4.30 -12.97 20.90
C LEU A 10 3.34 -13.28 22.05
N THR A 11 3.88 -13.60 23.22
CA THR A 11 3.13 -13.62 24.47
C THR A 11 3.58 -12.44 25.32
N TRP A 12 2.65 -11.53 25.60
CA TRP A 12 2.91 -10.38 26.48
C TRP A 12 2.32 -10.61 27.87
N ARG A 13 3.08 -10.28 28.92
CA ARG A 13 2.64 -10.37 30.31
C ARG A 13 3.03 -9.12 31.08
N ALA A 14 2.07 -8.54 31.81
CA ALA A 14 2.32 -7.43 32.72
C ALA A 14 1.42 -7.51 33.95
N ARG A 15 1.80 -6.82 35.03
CA ARG A 15 0.97 -6.72 36.24
C ARG A 15 -0.27 -5.83 36.01
N LEU A 16 -0.12 -4.78 35.21
CA LEU A 16 -1.17 -3.84 34.82
C LEU A 16 -1.02 -3.58 33.32
N GLU A 17 -2.13 -3.21 32.68
CA GLU A 17 -2.19 -2.92 31.24
C GLU A 17 -1.32 -1.71 30.82
N SER A 18 -1.04 -0.80 31.75
CA SER A 18 -0.22 0.40 31.54
C SER A 18 1.29 0.15 31.68
N HIS A 19 1.70 -1.01 32.21
CA HIS A 19 3.12 -1.33 32.37
C HIS A 19 3.72 -1.78 31.03
N LEU A 20 5.03 -1.64 30.84
CA LEU A 20 5.74 -2.14 29.64
C LEU A 20 5.65 -3.68 29.49
N GLY A 21 5.51 -4.41 30.60
CA GLY A 21 5.42 -5.87 30.63
C GLY A 21 6.69 -6.58 30.13
N MET A 22 6.56 -7.88 29.88
CA MET A 22 7.59 -8.73 29.29
C MET A 22 7.00 -9.47 28.10
N PHE A 23 7.76 -9.52 27.00
CA PHE A 23 7.42 -10.30 25.81
C PHE A 23 8.25 -11.58 25.75
N THR A 24 7.58 -12.71 25.54
CA THR A 24 8.19 -13.92 25.01
C THR A 24 7.90 -13.98 23.52
N ALA A 25 8.92 -14.21 22.70
CA ALA A 25 8.79 -14.25 21.24
C ALA A 25 9.19 -15.63 20.71
N GLU A 26 8.36 -16.18 19.82
CA GLU A 26 8.59 -17.43 19.10
C GLU A 26 8.59 -17.16 17.60
N LEU A 27 9.56 -17.71 16.88
CA LEU A 27 9.71 -17.50 15.44
C LEU A 27 8.78 -18.46 14.70
N VAL A 28 7.84 -17.90 13.95
CA VAL A 28 6.88 -18.69 13.15
C VAL A 28 7.36 -18.78 11.70
N THR A 29 7.82 -17.67 11.13
CA THR A 29 8.30 -17.65 9.74
C THR A 29 9.53 -16.76 9.61
N ALA A 30 10.60 -17.33 9.08
CA ALA A 30 11.85 -16.63 8.81
C ALA A 30 11.88 -16.10 7.36
N ARG A 31 11.73 -14.79 7.18
CA ARG A 31 11.86 -14.13 5.86
C ARG A 31 13.08 -13.22 5.78
N ALA A 32 13.58 -12.72 6.91
CA ALA A 32 14.66 -11.74 6.93
C ALA A 32 15.91 -12.19 6.16
N ALA A 33 16.24 -13.49 6.20
CA ALA A 33 17.39 -14.06 5.50
C ALA A 33 17.28 -13.92 3.97
N ARG A 34 16.10 -14.09 3.37
CA ARG A 34 15.91 -13.88 1.93
C ARG A 34 15.74 -12.40 1.56
N LEU A 35 15.16 -11.60 2.47
CA LEU A 35 14.87 -10.20 2.20
C LEU A 35 16.13 -9.32 2.21
N ILE A 36 17.12 -9.65 3.05
CA ILE A 36 18.32 -8.82 3.18
C ILE A 36 19.13 -8.72 1.89
N ASP A 37 19.07 -9.75 1.04
CA ASP A 37 19.75 -9.78 -0.25
C ASP A 37 18.96 -9.09 -1.38
N SER A 38 17.69 -8.72 -1.12
CA SER A 38 16.83 -8.04 -2.07
C SER A 38 16.70 -6.56 -1.72
N ARG A 39 17.40 -5.68 -2.43
CA ARG A 39 17.26 -4.23 -2.27
C ARG A 39 15.80 -3.77 -2.42
N SER A 40 15.09 -4.31 -3.41
CA SER A 40 13.67 -3.99 -3.63
C SER A 40 12.81 -4.47 -2.45
N GLY A 41 13.05 -5.70 -1.97
CA GLY A 41 12.35 -6.26 -0.81
C GLY A 41 12.59 -5.48 0.48
N VAL A 42 13.81 -5.02 0.75
CA VAL A 42 14.11 -4.17 1.92
C VAL A 42 13.36 -2.84 1.85
N LEU A 43 13.35 -2.19 0.68
CA LEU A 43 12.64 -0.91 0.49
C LEU A 43 11.12 -1.09 0.64
N ALA A 44 10.56 -2.18 0.11
CA ALA A 44 9.16 -2.52 0.28
C ALA A 44 8.81 -2.79 1.75
N LEU A 45 9.64 -3.54 2.48
CA LEU A 45 9.48 -3.79 3.92
C LEU A 45 9.50 -2.50 4.73
N GLN A 46 10.46 -1.60 4.47
CA GLN A 46 10.55 -0.30 5.13
C GLN A 46 9.35 0.59 4.81
N THR A 47 8.84 0.51 3.58
CA THR A 47 7.63 1.22 3.15
C THR A 47 6.41 0.70 3.90
N LEU A 48 6.21 -0.62 3.97
CA LEU A 48 5.13 -1.26 4.72
C LEU A 48 5.17 -0.85 6.21
N ALA A 49 6.33 -0.98 6.84
CA ALA A 49 6.52 -0.61 8.24
C ALA A 49 6.24 0.89 8.48
N ALA A 50 6.64 1.76 7.54
CA ALA A 50 6.37 3.19 7.67
C ALA A 50 4.88 3.51 7.57
N HIS A 51 4.14 2.86 6.66
CA HIS A 51 2.70 3.03 6.53
C HIS A 51 1.94 2.58 7.78
N LEU A 52 2.35 1.46 8.38
CA LEU A 52 1.72 0.95 9.61
C LEU A 52 1.87 1.89 10.81
N ARG A 53 2.82 2.84 10.78
CA ARG A 53 2.96 3.87 11.83
C ARG A 53 1.88 4.96 11.78
N TYR A 54 1.04 4.99 10.76
CA TYR A 54 -0.12 5.89 10.74
C TYR A 54 -1.29 5.39 11.60
N LEU A 55 -1.28 4.10 11.97
CA LEU A 55 -2.30 3.48 12.80
C LEU A 55 -2.19 3.93 14.26
N ALA A 56 -3.32 3.95 14.95
CA ALA A 56 -3.35 4.27 16.38
C ALA A 56 -2.72 3.14 17.21
N GLU A 57 -2.17 3.48 18.37
CA GLU A 57 -1.69 2.47 19.30
C GLU A 57 -2.86 1.66 19.90
N ARG A 58 -2.67 0.35 20.03
CA ARG A 58 -3.65 -0.59 20.64
C ARG A 58 -4.98 -0.68 19.88
N ASP A 59 -5.01 -0.34 18.60
CA ASP A 59 -6.16 -0.52 17.71
C ASP A 59 -5.93 -1.75 16.80
N PRO A 60 -6.71 -2.84 16.93
CA PRO A 60 -6.47 -4.05 16.16
C PRO A 60 -6.97 -3.92 14.71
N HIS A 61 -6.07 -4.17 13.75
CA HIS A 61 -6.38 -4.20 12.31
C HIS A 61 -6.06 -5.56 11.66
N PRO A 62 -6.88 -6.62 11.88
CA PRO A 62 -6.57 -7.97 11.39
C PRO A 62 -6.46 -8.09 9.86
N ALA A 63 -7.28 -7.33 9.11
CA ALA A 63 -7.27 -7.36 7.65
C ALA A 63 -5.97 -6.77 7.06
N LEU A 64 -5.51 -5.64 7.61
CA LEU A 64 -4.21 -5.06 7.26
C LEU A 64 -3.05 -5.97 7.65
N TYR A 65 -3.14 -6.64 8.80
CA TYR A 65 -2.14 -7.61 9.23
C TYR A 65 -2.01 -8.77 8.23
N GLU A 66 -3.12 -9.40 7.83
CA GLU A 66 -3.07 -10.49 6.85
C GLU A 66 -2.58 -10.01 5.47
N THR A 67 -3.01 -8.83 5.03
CA THR A 67 -2.54 -8.23 3.77
C THR A 67 -1.03 -7.97 3.82
N GLY A 68 -0.53 -7.40 4.92
CA GLY A 68 0.89 -7.17 5.15
C GLY A 68 1.68 -8.48 5.17
N ARG A 69 1.16 -9.53 5.81
CA ARG A 69 1.79 -10.86 5.82
C ARG A 69 1.92 -11.44 4.41
N VAL A 70 0.85 -11.37 3.61
CA VAL A 70 0.87 -11.83 2.20
C VAL A 70 1.90 -11.04 1.39
N ILE A 71 2.02 -9.73 1.59
CA ILE A 71 3.05 -8.92 0.91
C ILE A 71 4.44 -9.40 1.28
N LEU A 72 4.72 -9.59 2.58
CA LEU A 72 6.01 -10.10 3.06
C LEU A 72 6.36 -11.45 2.44
N ASP A 73 5.36 -12.29 2.15
CA ASP A 73 5.53 -13.58 1.50
C ASP A 73 6.01 -13.47 0.04
N HIS A 74 5.72 -12.36 -0.65
CA HIS A 74 5.99 -12.17 -2.10
C HIS A 74 6.97 -11.02 -2.42
N LEU A 75 7.69 -10.49 -1.42
CA LEU A 75 8.61 -9.35 -1.61
C LEU A 75 9.83 -9.65 -2.50
N ASP A 76 10.10 -10.92 -2.78
CA ASP A 76 11.11 -11.40 -3.72
C ASP A 76 10.68 -11.29 -5.18
N GLU A 77 9.39 -11.18 -5.47
CA GLU A 77 8.84 -11.00 -6.81
C GLU A 77 8.50 -9.52 -7.07
N GLU A 78 9.36 -8.83 -7.80
CA GLU A 78 9.31 -7.36 -7.89
C GLU A 78 7.95 -6.79 -8.33
N THR A 79 7.39 -7.26 -9.46
CA THR A 79 6.09 -6.78 -9.98
C THR A 79 4.93 -7.19 -9.08
N SER A 80 4.98 -8.40 -8.51
CA SER A 80 3.96 -8.90 -7.59
C SER A 80 3.93 -8.06 -6.31
N ALA A 81 5.11 -7.84 -5.70
CA ALA A 81 5.30 -7.01 -4.53
C ALA A 81 4.82 -5.57 -4.75
N ALA A 82 5.18 -4.96 -5.88
CA ALA A 82 4.76 -3.60 -6.22
C ALA A 82 3.24 -3.49 -6.36
N ARG A 83 2.60 -4.41 -7.08
CA ARG A 83 1.13 -4.48 -7.21
C ARG A 83 0.44 -4.68 -5.86
N LEU A 84 0.95 -5.58 -5.02
CA LEU A 84 0.39 -5.83 -3.69
C LEU A 84 0.59 -4.62 -2.76
N MET A 85 1.68 -3.88 -2.89
CA MET A 85 1.91 -2.65 -2.13
C MET A 85 0.89 -1.56 -2.50
N VAL A 86 0.54 -1.38 -3.78
CA VAL A 86 -0.54 -0.45 -4.16
C VAL A 86 -1.86 -0.87 -3.50
N ARG A 87 -2.19 -2.17 -3.51
CA ARG A 87 -3.40 -2.68 -2.83
C ARG A 87 -3.37 -2.46 -1.33
N PHE A 88 -2.20 -2.58 -0.70
CA PHE A 88 -2.04 -2.28 0.71
C PHE A 88 -2.25 -0.81 1.02
N GLU A 89 -1.72 0.09 0.19
CA GLU A 89 -1.94 1.54 0.36
C GLU A 89 -3.43 1.89 0.19
N MET A 90 -4.14 1.24 -0.73
CA MET A 90 -5.60 1.35 -0.85
C MET A 90 -6.32 0.86 0.42
N ALA A 91 -5.95 -0.32 0.92
CA ALA A 91 -6.55 -0.88 2.14
C ALA A 91 -6.26 -0.02 3.38
N LEU A 92 -5.06 0.55 3.48
CA LEU A 92 -4.68 1.47 4.55
C LEU A 92 -5.53 2.74 4.53
N LEU A 93 -5.74 3.32 3.35
CA LEU A 93 -6.63 4.48 3.19
C LEU A 93 -8.05 4.14 3.63
N ASP A 94 -8.57 2.97 3.24
CA ASP A 94 -9.90 2.51 3.63
C ASP A 94 -10.03 2.32 5.15
N GLU A 95 -9.07 1.61 5.77
CA GLU A 95 -9.04 1.36 7.22
C GLU A 95 -8.99 2.67 8.03
N LEU A 96 -8.30 3.69 7.51
CA LEU A 96 -8.20 5.02 8.14
C LEU A 96 -9.39 5.94 7.80
N GLY A 97 -10.40 5.46 7.07
CA GLY A 97 -11.62 6.22 6.75
C GLY A 97 -11.50 7.15 5.53
N PHE A 98 -10.45 7.00 4.72
CA PHE A 98 -10.19 7.73 3.48
C PHE A 98 -10.31 6.86 2.22
N GLY A 99 -11.07 5.77 2.31
CA GLY A 99 -11.30 4.84 1.22
C GLY A 99 -11.85 5.51 -0.04
N LEU A 100 -11.44 4.99 -1.20
CA LEU A 100 -11.88 5.48 -2.51
C LEU A 100 -13.15 4.72 -2.95
N ASP A 101 -14.16 5.44 -3.45
CA ASP A 101 -15.34 4.83 -4.05
C ASP A 101 -15.09 4.56 -5.55
N LEU A 102 -14.66 3.34 -5.84
CA LEU A 102 -14.36 2.88 -7.19
C LEU A 102 -15.51 2.04 -7.80
N SER A 103 -16.67 1.98 -7.15
CA SER A 103 -17.76 1.07 -7.52
C SER A 103 -18.57 1.52 -8.73
N LYS A 104 -18.61 2.83 -9.00
CA LYS A 104 -19.38 3.45 -10.09
C LYS A 104 -18.85 4.85 -10.41
N CYS A 105 -19.13 5.32 -11.61
CA CYS A 105 -18.83 6.67 -12.07
C CYS A 105 -19.60 7.70 -11.22
N ALA A 106 -18.88 8.68 -10.67
CA ALA A 106 -19.46 9.74 -9.87
C ALA A 106 -20.46 10.62 -10.64
N SER A 107 -20.27 10.79 -11.95
CA SER A 107 -21.11 11.66 -12.79
C SER A 107 -22.31 10.95 -13.40
N THR A 108 -22.14 9.69 -13.82
CA THR A 108 -23.17 8.96 -14.58
C THR A 108 -23.83 7.82 -13.80
N GLY A 109 -23.24 7.38 -12.68
CA GLY A 109 -23.71 6.23 -11.91
C GLY A 109 -23.45 4.86 -12.55
N ARG A 110 -22.91 4.82 -13.77
CA ARG A 110 -22.55 3.58 -14.49
C ARG A 110 -21.36 2.89 -13.82
N ARG A 111 -21.25 1.56 -14.01
CA ARG A 111 -20.17 0.73 -13.42
C ARG A 111 -19.11 0.30 -14.42
N ASP A 112 -19.27 0.65 -15.69
CA ASP A 112 -18.39 0.29 -16.79
C ASP A 112 -17.48 1.46 -17.19
N ASP A 113 -16.39 1.11 -17.89
CA ASP A 113 -15.41 2.05 -18.46
C ASP A 113 -14.89 3.09 -17.45
N LEU A 114 -14.70 2.65 -16.20
CA LEU A 114 -14.10 3.44 -15.11
C LEU A 114 -12.59 3.47 -15.29
N VAL A 115 -12.06 4.64 -15.67
CA VAL A 115 -10.64 4.79 -16.07
C VAL A 115 -9.94 5.94 -15.36
N TYR A 116 -10.69 6.71 -14.58
CA TYR A 116 -10.19 7.86 -13.85
C TYR A 116 -10.66 7.85 -12.39
N VAL A 117 -9.93 8.56 -11.52
CA VAL A 117 -10.33 8.92 -10.17
C VAL A 117 -10.23 10.44 -10.02
N SER A 118 -11.27 11.06 -9.45
CA SER A 118 -11.24 12.47 -9.12
C SER A 118 -10.28 12.73 -7.94
N PRO A 119 -9.23 13.57 -8.10
CA PRO A 119 -8.33 13.89 -6.98
C PRO A 119 -9.03 14.66 -5.86
N LYS A 120 -10.18 15.27 -6.16
CA LYS A 120 -10.97 16.04 -5.19
C LYS A 120 -11.79 15.13 -4.28
N SER A 121 -12.53 14.17 -4.86
CA SER A 121 -13.53 13.37 -4.15
C SER A 121 -13.14 11.90 -3.93
N GLY A 122 -12.07 11.41 -4.57
CA GLY A 122 -11.67 10.01 -4.47
C GLY A 122 -12.63 9.03 -5.14
N ARG A 123 -13.48 9.50 -6.05
CA ARG A 123 -14.47 8.67 -6.74
C ARG A 123 -14.04 8.32 -8.15
N ALA A 124 -14.37 7.11 -8.59
CA ALA A 124 -14.17 6.70 -9.97
C ALA A 124 -15.01 7.55 -10.95
N VAL A 125 -14.47 7.76 -12.14
CA VAL A 125 -15.14 8.46 -13.24
C VAL A 125 -14.92 7.66 -14.53
N SER A 126 -15.98 7.53 -15.32
CA SER A 126 -15.93 6.86 -16.61
C SER A 126 -15.16 7.68 -17.64
N ARG A 127 -14.64 7.04 -18.68
CA ARG A 127 -13.87 7.72 -19.74
C ARG A 127 -14.61 8.90 -20.34
N GLU A 128 -15.86 8.68 -20.74
CA GLU A 128 -16.73 9.70 -21.34
C GLU A 128 -16.92 10.90 -20.40
N ALA A 129 -17.32 10.64 -19.16
CA ALA A 129 -17.59 11.70 -18.18
C ALA A 129 -16.32 12.43 -17.74
N GLY A 130 -15.17 11.74 -17.77
CA GLY A 130 -13.88 12.28 -17.38
C GLY A 130 -13.13 13.00 -18.50
N ALA A 131 -13.48 12.75 -19.77
CA ALA A 131 -12.78 13.31 -20.93
C ALA A 131 -12.57 14.83 -20.89
N PRO A 132 -13.54 15.67 -20.46
CA PRO A 132 -13.33 17.11 -20.37
C PRO A 132 -12.30 17.56 -19.31
N TRP A 133 -11.94 16.66 -18.38
CA TRP A 133 -11.06 16.94 -17.24
C TRP A 133 -9.90 15.94 -17.16
N ALA A 134 -9.61 15.23 -18.25
CA ALA A 134 -8.68 14.10 -18.24
C ALA A 134 -7.27 14.49 -17.77
N ASP A 135 -6.84 15.72 -18.07
CA ASP A 135 -5.57 16.32 -17.64
C ASP A 135 -5.48 16.55 -16.12
N ARG A 136 -6.63 16.59 -15.43
CA ARG A 136 -6.74 16.82 -13.97
C ARG A 136 -7.15 15.57 -13.20
N MET A 137 -7.37 14.45 -13.89
CA MET A 137 -7.77 13.21 -13.22
C MET A 137 -6.58 12.30 -12.99
N LEU A 138 -6.66 11.49 -11.93
CA LEU A 138 -5.71 10.42 -11.70
C LEU A 138 -6.17 9.20 -12.52
N PRO A 139 -5.29 8.50 -13.24
CA PRO A 139 -5.65 7.27 -13.92
C PRO A 139 -6.14 6.21 -12.91
N LEU A 140 -7.12 5.40 -13.29
CA LEU A 140 -7.58 4.24 -12.52
C LEU A 140 -7.10 2.95 -13.20
N PRO A 141 -6.03 2.31 -12.69
CA PRO A 141 -5.55 1.03 -13.21
C PRO A 141 -6.61 -0.07 -13.07
N ALA A 142 -6.82 -0.84 -14.14
CA ALA A 142 -7.86 -1.87 -14.19
C ALA A 142 -7.70 -2.96 -13.12
N PHE A 143 -6.44 -3.27 -12.73
CA PHE A 143 -6.17 -4.29 -11.72
C PHE A 143 -6.77 -3.93 -10.35
N LEU A 144 -6.99 -2.65 -10.04
CA LEU A 144 -7.64 -2.23 -8.79
C LEU A 144 -9.15 -2.54 -8.75
N LEU A 145 -9.78 -2.73 -9.91
CA LEU A 145 -11.20 -3.06 -10.02
C LEU A 145 -11.45 -4.56 -10.14
N GLN A 146 -10.87 -5.19 -11.16
CA GLN A 146 -11.19 -6.58 -11.55
C GLN A 146 -10.18 -7.61 -11.03
N GLY A 147 -9.08 -7.15 -10.43
CA GLY A 147 -7.92 -8.00 -10.23
C GLY A 147 -7.19 -8.29 -11.55
N GLY A 148 -6.27 -9.25 -11.52
CA GLY A 148 -5.49 -9.65 -12.69
C GLY A 148 -4.09 -9.07 -12.77
N GLU A 149 -3.50 -9.23 -13.96
CA GLU A 149 -2.16 -8.73 -14.29
C GLU A 149 -2.17 -7.20 -14.41
N ALA A 150 -1.03 -6.60 -14.08
CA ALA A 150 -0.81 -5.17 -14.17
C ALA A 150 0.56 -4.96 -14.82
N GLY A 151 0.61 -4.14 -15.88
CA GLY A 151 1.87 -3.73 -16.47
C GLY A 151 2.62 -2.78 -15.53
N THR A 152 3.87 -2.46 -15.88
CA THR A 152 4.67 -1.47 -15.14
C THR A 152 3.95 -0.13 -15.02
N ASP A 153 3.37 0.37 -16.11
CA ASP A 153 2.65 1.65 -16.12
C ASP A 153 1.38 1.62 -15.28
N ASP A 154 0.65 0.50 -15.26
CA ASP A 154 -0.52 0.33 -14.40
C ASP A 154 -0.13 0.41 -12.92
N VAL A 155 0.95 -0.27 -12.55
CA VAL A 155 1.46 -0.25 -11.17
C VAL A 155 1.93 1.15 -10.77
N LEU A 156 2.64 1.84 -11.65
CA LEU A 156 3.09 3.22 -11.41
C LEU A 156 1.91 4.18 -11.27
N ALA A 157 0.91 4.10 -12.15
CA ALA A 157 -0.32 4.87 -12.03
C ALA A 157 -1.06 4.56 -10.73
N GLY A 158 -1.03 3.31 -10.27
CA GLY A 158 -1.55 2.91 -8.96
C GLY A 158 -0.83 3.61 -7.80
N PHE A 159 0.50 3.69 -7.84
CA PHE A 159 1.28 4.42 -6.83
C PHE A 159 1.09 5.94 -6.88
N ASP A 160 0.90 6.52 -8.06
CA ASP A 160 0.61 7.94 -8.21
C ASP A 160 -0.79 8.24 -7.62
N LEU A 161 -1.77 7.38 -7.91
CA LEU A 161 -3.11 7.43 -7.35
C LEU A 161 -3.10 7.37 -5.81
N THR A 162 -2.55 6.31 -5.23
CA THR A 162 -2.50 6.15 -3.77
C THR A 162 -1.63 7.23 -3.12
N GLY A 163 -0.52 7.61 -3.76
CA GLY A 163 0.41 8.63 -3.29
C GLY A 163 -0.27 9.97 -3.09
N HIS A 164 -1.12 10.39 -4.03
CA HIS A 164 -1.92 11.61 -3.91
C HIS A 164 -2.77 11.63 -2.63
N PHE A 165 -3.49 10.54 -2.36
CA PHE A 165 -4.38 10.47 -1.20
C PHE A 165 -3.62 10.26 0.12
N LEU A 166 -2.53 9.49 0.12
CA LEU A 166 -1.65 9.34 1.28
C LEU A 166 -1.03 10.69 1.68
N VAL A 167 -0.55 11.48 0.72
CA VAL A 167 -0.02 12.81 0.98
C VAL A 167 -1.12 13.69 1.60
N ARG A 168 -2.25 13.81 0.91
CA ARG A 168 -3.34 14.70 1.30
C ARG A 168 -3.95 14.36 2.65
N HIS A 169 -4.16 13.09 2.95
CA HIS A 169 -4.93 12.66 4.13
C HIS A 169 -4.06 12.23 5.30
N LEU A 170 -2.83 11.77 5.06
CA LEU A 170 -1.97 11.25 6.11
C LEU A 170 -0.75 12.12 6.38
N ALA A 171 -0.04 12.55 5.33
CA ALA A 171 1.21 13.28 5.44
C ALA A 171 0.99 14.77 5.77
N GLU A 172 0.18 15.47 4.98
CA GLU A 172 -0.11 16.90 5.13
C GLU A 172 -0.69 17.24 6.51
N PRO A 173 -1.71 16.54 7.03
CA PRO A 173 -2.27 16.85 8.36
C PRO A 173 -1.28 16.65 9.50
N ARG A 174 -0.24 15.82 9.29
CA ARG A 174 0.83 15.56 10.26
C ARG A 174 2.07 16.42 10.05
N ALA A 175 2.13 17.20 8.96
CA ALA A 175 3.33 17.94 8.53
C ALA A 175 4.60 17.07 8.45
N VAL A 176 4.45 15.79 8.09
CA VAL A 176 5.55 14.82 7.96
C VAL A 176 5.48 14.20 6.57
N PRO A 177 6.57 14.20 5.78
CA PRO A 177 6.55 13.62 4.44
C PRO A 177 6.30 12.11 4.48
N LEU A 178 5.86 11.54 3.36
CA LEU A 178 5.85 10.09 3.19
C LEU A 178 7.27 9.52 3.37
N SER A 179 7.35 8.25 3.73
CA SER A 179 8.63 7.57 3.95
C SER A 179 9.52 7.67 2.70
N PRO A 180 10.79 8.10 2.83
CA PRO A 180 11.74 8.07 1.72
C PRO A 180 11.95 6.67 1.12
N ALA A 181 11.65 5.61 1.88
CA ALA A 181 11.70 4.24 1.40
C ALA A 181 10.68 3.98 0.28
N ARG A 182 9.51 4.63 0.32
CA ARG A 182 8.47 4.50 -0.71
C ARG A 182 9.02 5.02 -2.04
N ASP A 183 9.53 6.24 -2.06
CA ASP A 183 10.08 6.82 -3.29
C ASP A 183 11.29 6.06 -3.83
N GLN A 184 12.13 5.53 -2.92
CA GLN A 184 13.24 4.66 -3.30
C GLN A 184 12.77 3.35 -3.91
N PHE A 185 11.73 2.73 -3.35
CA PHE A 185 11.10 1.53 -3.89
C PHE A 185 10.56 1.79 -5.31
N LEU A 186 9.82 2.89 -5.52
CA LEU A 186 9.32 3.27 -6.85
C LEU A 186 10.47 3.51 -7.84
N ARG A 187 11.54 4.19 -7.43
CA ARG A 187 12.71 4.41 -8.29
C ARG A 187 13.38 3.10 -8.70
N GLN A 188 13.52 2.17 -7.75
CA GLN A 188 14.08 0.84 -8.02
C GLN A 188 13.20 0.07 -9.01
N PHE A 189 11.88 0.08 -8.79
CA PHE A 189 10.89 -0.56 -9.67
C PHE A 189 10.96 -0.02 -11.11
N ARG A 190 10.98 1.31 -11.27
CA ARG A 190 11.14 1.96 -12.58
C ARG A 190 12.44 1.53 -13.27
N ALA A 191 13.56 1.55 -12.54
CA ALA A 191 14.86 1.22 -13.11
C ALA A 191 14.98 -0.25 -13.52
N ALA A 192 14.36 -1.17 -12.79
CA ALA A 192 14.36 -2.59 -13.12
C ALA A 192 13.47 -2.91 -14.32
N ASN A 193 12.31 -2.26 -14.45
CA ASN A 193 11.38 -2.52 -15.56
C ASN A 193 11.77 -1.78 -16.85
N ALA A 194 12.49 -0.67 -16.78
CA ALA A 194 13.03 0.00 -17.98
C ALA A 194 14.13 -0.81 -18.69
N ARG A 195 14.69 -1.83 -18.05
CA ARG A 195 15.71 -2.72 -18.64
C ARG A 195 15.13 -3.97 -19.29
N SER A 196 13.83 -4.22 -19.09
CA SER A 196 13.15 -5.45 -19.50
C SER A 196 12.23 -5.27 -20.70
N GLY A 197 12.02 -4.02 -21.17
CA GLY A 197 11.31 -3.67 -22.39
C GLY A 197 12.26 -3.10 -23.44
#